data_AF-A0A914VW32-F1
#
_entry.id   AF-A0A914VW32-F1
#
_cell.length_a   1.000
_cell.length_b   1.000
_cell.length_c   1.000
_cell.angle_alpha   90.00
_cell.angle_beta   90.00
_cell.angle_gamma   90.00
#
_symmetry.space_group_name_H-M   'P 1'
#
loop_
_entity.id
_entity.type
_entity.pdbx_description
1 polymer ?
#
loop_
_entity_poly.entity_id
_entity_poly.type
_entity_poly.pdbx_seq_one_letter_code
_entity_poly.pdbx_strand_id
1 'polypeptide(L)'
;MAAIAVARRRGRPQNPQTIIPPADVVDTAVLMDLKVNARFIHTQLTTDYETTRDWLARHRLLANSVTCQGCQQPMRLTKKAELVLDGEHWRCRDCSMTQSIRKGSFFEKSHLSLMELLELIYWWTTDNSQVAIMLEVECSHTTLIDWFMFCRDICVEWIFNHSVPIGGVDPVTGAPLTVEIDESLFFKMKHNRGAPRPQKWILGGVERVSKKCFMVEVDRRDADTLMPIIQQWVLPGSRVITDQWGAYMGAQGFPANPQYTHVSVNHTLHFVDPNDRTIHTNTVEGFWSHSKQKFRKMRGTCDAHFDSYLAEFMFRYMHVDRATWFGVILYWITHQ
;
A
#
# COMPACT_ATOMS: atom_id res chain seq x y z
N MET A 1 -35.10 32.11 5.28
CA MET A 1 -33.75 31.53 5.13
C MET A 1 -33.00 32.39 4.11
N ALA A 2 -32.07 33.21 4.59
CA ALA A 2 -31.49 34.32 3.84
C ALA A 2 -30.60 33.85 2.68
N ALA A 3 -30.88 34.37 1.48
CA ALA A 3 -30.01 34.24 0.32
C ALA A 3 -28.75 35.09 0.55
N ILE A 4 -27.59 34.44 0.66
CA ILE A 4 -26.30 35.14 0.70
C ILE A 4 -26.07 35.75 -0.68
N ALA A 5 -26.22 37.06 -0.78
CA ALA A 5 -25.90 37.83 -1.97
C ALA A 5 -24.38 37.77 -2.22
N VAL A 6 -23.95 36.94 -3.18
CA VAL A 6 -22.58 36.99 -3.69
C VAL A 6 -22.43 38.29 -4.47
N ALA A 7 -21.88 39.32 -3.83
CA ALA A 7 -21.54 40.57 -4.48
C ALA A 7 -20.54 40.31 -5.62
N ARG A 8 -21.03 40.30 -6.87
CA ARG A 8 -20.20 40.29 -8.08
C ARG A 8 -19.37 41.57 -8.13
N ARG A 9 -18.13 41.52 -7.65
CA ARG A 9 -17.19 42.65 -7.76
C ARG A 9 -16.69 42.75 -9.20
N ARG A 10 -16.74 43.98 -9.72
CA ARG A 10 -16.26 44.37 -11.05
C ARG A 10 -14.73 44.41 -11.04
N GLY A 11 -14.11 43.31 -11.48
CA GLY A 11 -12.68 43.22 -11.76
C GLY A 11 -12.46 42.33 -12.97
N ARG A 12 -11.43 42.61 -13.78
CA ARG A 12 -11.04 41.74 -14.91
C ARG A 12 -10.76 40.33 -14.37
N PRO A 13 -11.25 39.25 -15.02
CA PRO A 13 -10.88 37.89 -14.66
C PRO A 13 -9.35 37.80 -14.58
N GLN A 14 -8.83 37.47 -13.41
CA GLN A 14 -7.39 37.27 -13.24
C GLN A 14 -7.07 35.85 -13.70
N ASN A 15 -5.97 35.69 -14.43
CA ASN A 15 -5.45 34.37 -14.71
C ASN A 15 -5.01 33.73 -13.38
N PRO A 16 -5.31 32.44 -13.13
CA PRO A 16 -4.82 31.76 -11.95
C PRO A 16 -3.30 31.81 -11.89
N GLN A 17 -2.74 32.18 -10.74
CA GLN A 17 -1.32 31.97 -10.50
C GLN A 17 -1.09 30.48 -10.25
N THR A 18 -0.04 29.94 -10.85
CA THR A 18 0.38 28.56 -10.67
C THR A 18 1.74 28.47 -9.98
N ILE A 19 2.01 27.33 -9.32
CA ILE A 19 3.33 27.01 -8.77
C ILE A 19 4.30 26.75 -9.93
N ILE A 20 3.90 25.89 -10.86
CA ILE A 20 4.61 25.58 -12.10
C ILE A 20 3.71 25.88 -13.32
N PRO A 21 4.28 26.06 -14.52
CA PRO A 21 3.50 26.16 -15.75
C PRO A 21 2.50 25.00 -15.89
N PRO A 22 1.23 25.24 -16.29
CA PRO A 22 0.24 24.16 -16.46
C PRO A 22 0.67 23.04 -17.39
N ALA A 23 1.52 23.35 -18.39
CA ALA A 23 2.07 22.37 -19.33
C ALA A 23 3.07 21.39 -18.68
N ASP A 24 3.61 21.74 -17.52
CA ASP A 24 4.59 20.92 -16.79
C ASP A 24 3.92 19.98 -15.77
N VAL A 25 2.61 20.12 -15.55
CA VAL A 25 1.85 19.18 -14.70
C VAL A 25 1.69 17.87 -15.46
N VAL A 26 2.17 16.78 -14.86
CA VAL A 26 2.15 15.46 -15.51
C VAL A 26 1.00 14.61 -14.99
N ASP A 27 0.70 13.55 -15.72
CA ASP A 27 -0.20 12.52 -15.24
C ASP A 27 0.40 11.79 -14.03
N THR A 28 -0.41 11.52 -13.00
CA THR A 28 0.04 10.81 -11.80
C THR A 28 0.46 9.39 -12.10
N ALA A 29 -0.05 8.75 -13.16
CA ALA A 29 0.32 7.40 -13.58
C ALA A 29 1.83 7.22 -13.78
N VAL A 30 2.58 8.27 -14.14
CA VAL A 30 4.04 8.20 -14.27
C VAL A 30 4.75 7.83 -12.96
N LEU A 31 4.09 8.05 -11.81
CA LEU A 31 4.62 7.68 -10.50
C LEU A 31 4.68 6.16 -10.31
N MET A 32 3.82 5.38 -10.97
CA MET A 32 3.81 3.91 -10.82
C MET A 32 5.11 3.25 -11.29
N ASP A 33 5.78 3.87 -12.27
CA ASP A 33 7.05 3.39 -12.84
C ASP A 33 8.26 4.16 -12.30
N LEU A 34 8.05 5.11 -11.38
CA LEU A 34 9.11 5.96 -10.85
C LEU A 34 10.07 5.14 -9.97
N LYS A 35 11.26 4.87 -10.50
CA LYS A 35 12.33 4.19 -9.75
C LYS A 35 13.16 5.17 -8.94
N VAL A 36 13.21 4.96 -7.64
CA VAL A 36 13.88 5.85 -6.69
C VAL A 36 14.90 5.09 -5.84
N ASN A 37 15.97 5.78 -5.49
CA ASN A 37 16.92 5.38 -4.46
C ASN A 37 17.30 6.60 -3.61
N ALA A 38 18.08 6.39 -2.55
CA ALA A 38 18.44 7.45 -1.60
C ALA A 38 19.17 8.61 -2.29
N ARG A 39 20.03 8.31 -3.27
CA ARG A 39 20.71 9.35 -4.05
C ARG A 39 19.71 10.20 -4.82
N PHE A 40 18.73 9.60 -5.48
CA PHE A 40 17.69 10.36 -6.18
C PHE A 40 16.93 11.28 -5.23
N ILE A 41 16.51 10.78 -4.06
CA ILE A 41 15.83 11.59 -3.04
C ILE A 41 16.67 12.82 -2.68
N HIS A 42 17.89 12.62 -2.19
CA HIS A 42 18.68 13.73 -1.65
C HIS A 42 19.27 14.67 -2.72
N THR A 43 19.49 14.20 -3.95
CA THR A 43 20.14 15.00 -5.01
C THR A 43 19.19 15.58 -6.05
N GLN A 44 17.94 15.12 -6.11
CA GLN A 44 16.97 15.58 -7.11
C GLN A 44 15.64 16.00 -6.51
N LEU A 45 15.23 15.44 -5.37
CA LEU A 45 13.90 15.66 -4.83
C LEU A 45 13.91 16.59 -3.60
N THR A 46 14.86 16.41 -2.69
CA THR A 46 14.94 17.13 -1.41
C THR A 46 16.17 18.04 -1.30
N THR A 47 16.65 18.56 -2.44
CA THR A 47 17.81 19.48 -2.47
C THR A 47 17.53 20.82 -1.79
N ASP A 48 16.32 21.33 -2.01
CA ASP A 48 15.83 22.59 -1.50
C ASP A 48 14.30 22.61 -1.55
N TYR A 49 13.71 23.61 -0.88
CA TYR A 49 12.26 23.74 -0.76
C TYR A 49 11.58 23.96 -2.11
N GLU A 50 12.10 24.86 -2.95
CA GLU A 50 11.51 25.19 -4.26
C GLU A 50 11.47 23.96 -5.18
N THR A 51 12.58 23.22 -5.28
CA THR A 51 12.67 21.97 -6.05
C THR A 51 11.63 20.95 -5.57
N THR A 52 11.54 20.76 -4.25
CA THR A 52 10.57 19.83 -3.63
C THR A 52 9.13 20.24 -3.94
N ARG A 53 8.80 21.51 -3.70
CA ARG A 53 7.47 22.08 -3.90
C ARG A 53 7.02 21.96 -5.35
N ASP A 54 7.91 22.29 -6.30
CA ASP A 54 7.62 22.25 -7.73
C ASP A 54 7.42 20.82 -8.22
N TRP A 55 8.21 19.88 -7.71
CA TRP A 55 8.03 18.46 -7.99
C TRP A 55 6.69 17.94 -7.47
N LEU A 56 6.31 18.29 -6.24
CA LEU A 56 5.02 17.91 -5.68
C LEU A 56 3.84 18.50 -6.47
N ALA A 57 3.94 19.76 -6.92
CA ALA A 57 2.93 20.38 -7.77
C ALA A 57 2.84 19.72 -9.15
N ARG A 58 4.00 19.36 -9.74
CA ARG A 58 4.11 18.63 -11.02
C ARG A 58 3.37 17.31 -10.98
N HIS A 59 3.48 16.58 -9.87
CA HIS A 59 2.87 15.27 -9.68
C HIS A 59 1.51 15.32 -8.96
N ARG A 60 0.87 16.49 -8.87
CA ARG A 60 -0.48 16.69 -8.27
C ARG A 60 -0.59 16.28 -6.79
N LEU A 61 0.54 16.19 -6.09
CA LEU A 61 0.60 15.99 -4.64
C LEU A 61 0.38 17.30 -3.87
N LEU A 62 0.58 18.44 -4.55
CA LEU A 62 0.12 19.77 -4.11
C LEU A 62 -0.73 20.42 -5.21
N ALA A 63 -1.69 21.24 -4.80
CA ALA A 63 -2.51 21.98 -5.74
C ALA A 63 -1.65 23.00 -6.50
N ASN A 64 -1.57 22.87 -7.82
CA ASN A 64 -0.80 23.80 -8.65
C ASN A 64 -1.44 25.20 -8.69
N SER A 65 -2.75 25.32 -8.44
CA SER A 65 -3.47 26.60 -8.29
C SER A 65 -4.67 26.43 -7.36
N VAL A 66 -5.11 27.53 -6.74
CA VAL A 66 -6.22 27.51 -5.78
C VAL A 66 -7.21 28.64 -6.06
N THR A 67 -8.49 28.31 -5.95
CA THR A 67 -9.60 29.29 -6.00
C THR A 67 -10.08 29.59 -4.59
N CYS A 68 -10.33 30.87 -4.31
CA CYS A 68 -10.77 31.32 -3.00
C CYS A 68 -12.20 30.84 -2.67
N GLN A 69 -12.37 30.09 -1.58
CA GLN A 69 -13.68 29.59 -1.14
C GLN A 69 -14.72 30.69 -0.84
N GLY A 70 -14.29 31.91 -0.45
CA GLY A 70 -15.20 32.99 -0.07
C GLY A 70 -15.72 33.82 -1.24
N CYS A 71 -14.91 34.06 -2.27
CA CYS A 71 -15.26 34.95 -3.39
C CYS A 71 -15.06 34.34 -4.78
N GLN A 72 -14.63 33.08 -4.86
CA GLN A 72 -14.41 32.30 -6.07
C GLN A 72 -13.41 32.92 -7.06
N GLN A 73 -12.56 33.84 -6.58
CA GLN A 73 -11.47 34.42 -7.36
C GLN A 73 -10.18 33.61 -7.18
N PRO A 74 -9.33 33.52 -8.22
CA PRO A 74 -8.02 32.85 -8.10
C PRO A 74 -7.15 33.49 -7.01
N MET A 75 -6.45 32.65 -6.26
CA MET A 75 -5.53 33.09 -5.22
C MET A 75 -4.12 33.29 -5.78
N ARG A 76 -3.31 34.13 -5.10
CA ARG A 76 -1.89 34.30 -5.41
C ARG A 76 -1.01 33.60 -4.39
N LEU A 77 0.08 32.99 -4.86
CA LEU A 77 1.12 32.46 -3.98
C LEU A 77 1.95 33.64 -3.44
N THR A 78 2.04 33.74 -2.12
CA THR A 78 2.69 34.87 -1.44
C THR A 78 3.71 34.36 -0.43
N LYS A 79 4.93 34.89 -0.47
CA LYS A 79 5.95 34.63 0.56
C LYS A 79 5.54 35.25 1.89
N LYS A 80 5.70 34.51 2.97
CA LYS A 80 5.54 34.98 4.35
C LYS A 80 6.65 34.36 5.18
N ALA A 81 7.80 35.02 5.20
CA ALA A 81 8.95 34.57 5.96
C ALA A 81 8.65 34.56 7.48
N GLU A 82 9.34 33.64 8.18
CA GLU A 82 9.43 33.47 9.64
C GLU A 82 8.23 32.87 10.40
N LEU A 83 7.01 32.89 9.86
CA LEU A 83 5.80 32.47 10.61
C LEU A 83 5.01 31.29 10.03
N VAL A 84 5.45 30.71 8.91
CA VAL A 84 4.75 29.62 8.23
C VAL A 84 5.74 28.53 7.85
N LEU A 85 5.36 27.27 8.12
CA LEU A 85 6.21 26.07 7.92
C LEU A 85 6.87 26.01 6.54
N ASP A 86 6.13 26.33 5.48
CA ASP A 86 6.60 26.28 4.09
C ASP A 86 7.10 27.64 3.56
N GLY A 87 7.11 28.70 4.39
CA GLY A 87 7.48 30.06 3.96
C GLY A 87 6.55 30.72 2.93
N GLU A 88 5.54 30.00 2.43
CA GLU A 88 4.60 30.43 1.40
C GLU A 88 3.16 30.04 1.74
N HIS A 89 2.20 30.79 1.21
CA HIS A 89 0.77 30.48 1.35
C HIS A 89 -0.03 31.08 0.19
N TRP A 90 -1.20 30.51 -0.07
CA TRP A 90 -2.17 31.09 -0.99
C TRP A 90 -2.90 32.24 -0.30
N ARG A 91 -2.98 33.40 -0.95
CA ARG A 91 -3.73 34.57 -0.46
C ARG A 91 -4.65 35.12 -1.53
N CYS A 92 -5.93 35.30 -1.20
CA CYS A 92 -6.89 35.96 -2.05
C CYS A 92 -6.68 37.49 -1.99
N ARG A 93 -6.68 38.17 -3.14
CA ARG A 93 -6.54 39.64 -3.18
C ARG A 93 -7.84 40.36 -2.77
N ASP A 94 -9.00 39.81 -3.12
CA ASP A 94 -10.28 40.52 -2.96
C ASP A 94 -10.86 40.44 -1.55
N CYS A 95 -10.72 39.29 -0.89
CA CYS A 95 -11.24 39.07 0.47
C CYS A 95 -10.15 38.79 1.52
N SER A 96 -8.86 38.84 1.14
CA SER A 96 -7.72 38.59 2.03
C SER A 96 -7.65 37.21 2.71
N MET A 97 -8.56 36.28 2.40
CA MET A 97 -8.50 34.92 2.92
C MET A 97 -7.20 34.24 2.53
N THR A 98 -6.65 33.45 3.46
CA THR A 98 -5.38 32.73 3.28
C THR A 98 -5.60 31.22 3.40
N GLN A 99 -4.76 30.45 2.72
CA GLN A 99 -4.79 28.99 2.72
C GLN A 99 -3.36 28.45 2.65
N SER A 100 -3.06 27.40 3.42
CA SER A 100 -1.78 26.68 3.34
C SER A 100 -1.58 26.11 1.94
N ILE A 101 -0.34 26.03 1.47
CA ILE A 101 -0.03 25.35 0.20
C ILE A 101 -0.41 23.87 0.24
N ARG A 102 -0.44 23.27 1.43
CA ARG A 102 -0.75 21.86 1.68
C ARG A 102 -2.24 21.57 1.83
N LYS A 103 -3.09 22.60 1.81
CA LYS A 103 -4.53 22.42 2.05
C LYS A 103 -5.13 21.54 0.96
N GLY A 104 -5.84 20.49 1.37
CA GLY A 104 -6.45 19.49 0.50
C GLY A 104 -5.49 18.39 0.04
N SER A 105 -4.23 18.38 0.51
CA SER A 105 -3.28 17.30 0.24
C SER A 105 -3.07 16.42 1.46
N PHE A 106 -2.43 15.26 1.22
CA PHE A 106 -1.98 14.33 2.26
C PHE A 106 -1.08 14.97 3.32
N PHE A 107 -0.41 16.08 2.98
CA PHE A 107 0.52 16.78 3.87
C PHE A 107 -0.16 17.86 4.74
N GLU A 108 -1.47 18.10 4.59
CA GLU A 108 -2.19 19.26 5.16
C GLU A 108 -1.95 19.46 6.66
N LYS A 109 -2.03 18.37 7.44
CA LYS A 109 -1.97 18.41 8.91
C LYS A 109 -0.57 18.19 9.48
N SER A 110 0.43 18.01 8.61
CA SER A 110 1.80 17.74 9.04
C SER A 110 2.50 19.01 9.49
N HIS A 111 3.29 18.89 10.56
CA HIS A 111 4.21 19.94 11.02
C HIS A 111 5.66 19.76 10.52
N LEU A 112 5.94 18.68 9.78
CA LEU A 112 7.25 18.46 9.16
C LEU A 112 7.34 19.22 7.84
N SER A 113 8.53 19.64 7.43
CA SER A 113 8.79 20.19 6.09
C SER A 113 8.44 19.17 5.00
N LEU A 114 8.16 19.65 3.78
CA LEU A 114 7.85 18.77 2.64
C LEU A 114 9.02 17.83 2.30
N MET A 115 10.26 18.27 2.55
CA MET A 115 11.47 17.47 2.35
C MET A 115 11.52 16.29 3.33
N GLU A 116 11.36 16.55 4.63
CA GLU A 116 11.31 15.50 5.65
C GLU A 116 10.19 14.49 5.39
N LEU A 117 9.05 14.94 4.86
CA LEU A 117 7.94 14.07 4.51
C LEU A 117 8.25 13.09 3.39
N LEU A 118 8.88 13.58 2.31
CA LEU A 118 9.29 12.70 1.21
C LEU A 118 10.40 11.74 1.65
N GLU A 119 11.31 12.18 2.50
CA GLU A 119 12.34 11.31 3.07
C GLU A 119 11.73 10.22 3.96
N LEU A 120 10.78 10.54 4.83
CA LEU A 120 10.09 9.57 5.67
C LEU A 120 9.33 8.51 4.84
N ILE A 121 8.61 8.95 3.80
CA ILE A 121 7.91 8.04 2.87
C ILE A 121 8.93 7.14 2.17
N TYR A 122 10.04 7.70 1.68
CA TYR A 122 11.10 6.91 1.06
C TYR A 122 11.68 5.88 2.04
N TRP A 123 12.05 6.29 3.25
CA TRP A 123 12.62 5.38 4.23
C TRP A 123 11.66 4.25 4.62
N TRP A 124 10.36 4.54 4.74
CA TRP A 124 9.33 3.51 4.92
C TRP A 124 9.31 2.49 3.77
N THR A 125 9.54 2.94 2.53
CA THR A 125 9.58 2.03 1.37
C THR A 125 10.76 1.08 1.45
N THR A 126 11.89 1.45 2.07
CA THR A 126 13.08 0.58 2.12
C THR A 126 12.92 -0.71 2.94
N ASP A 127 11.85 -0.85 3.75
CA ASP A 127 11.61 -1.99 4.66
C ASP A 127 12.81 -2.30 5.59
N ASN A 128 13.57 -1.25 5.92
CA ASN A 128 14.60 -1.25 6.95
C ASN A 128 13.96 -1.22 8.35
N SER A 129 14.73 -1.63 9.37
CA SER A 129 14.26 -1.57 10.76
C SER A 129 14.02 -0.12 11.19
N GLN A 130 12.97 0.13 11.97
CA GLN A 130 12.66 1.47 12.49
C GLN A 130 13.85 2.09 13.23
N VAL A 131 14.59 1.30 14.02
CA VAL A 131 15.80 1.76 14.73
C VAL A 131 16.86 2.30 13.76
N ALA A 132 17.10 1.61 12.65
CA ALA A 132 18.05 2.08 11.63
C ALA A 132 17.57 3.39 11.00
N ILE A 133 16.27 3.49 10.68
CA ILE A 133 15.71 4.68 10.04
C ILE A 133 15.73 5.88 10.98
N MET A 134 15.48 5.68 12.28
CA MET A 134 15.57 6.75 13.28
C MET A 134 16.97 7.36 13.38
N LEU A 135 18.02 6.57 13.16
CA LEU A 135 19.40 7.06 13.16
C LEU A 135 19.69 7.94 11.93
N GLU A 136 18.94 7.77 10.84
CA GLU A 136 19.15 8.51 9.59
C GLU A 136 18.28 9.78 9.48
N VAL A 137 17.03 9.76 9.99
CA VAL A 137 16.03 10.82 9.73
C VAL A 137 15.95 11.89 10.84
N GLU A 138 16.68 11.71 11.95
CA GLU A 138 16.69 12.63 13.11
C GLU A 138 15.30 13.08 13.60
N CYS A 139 14.27 12.25 13.42
CA CYS A 139 12.90 12.54 13.83
C CYS A 139 12.50 11.81 15.11
N SER A 140 11.46 12.30 15.79
CA SER A 140 10.96 11.63 17.00
C SER A 140 10.33 10.27 16.65
N HIS A 141 10.45 9.32 17.58
CA HIS A 141 9.90 7.97 17.43
C HIS A 141 8.39 7.97 17.15
N THR A 142 7.64 8.88 17.80
CA THR A 142 6.19 9.01 17.59
C THR A 142 5.87 9.44 16.17
N THR A 143 6.59 10.45 15.66
CA THR A 143 6.43 10.94 14.29
C THR A 143 6.72 9.85 13.28
N LEU A 144 7.82 9.10 13.46
CA LEU A 144 8.15 7.97 12.57
C LEU A 144 7.02 6.94 12.54
N ILE A 145 6.47 6.57 13.69
CA ILE A 145 5.36 5.60 13.78
C ILE A 145 4.12 6.13 13.06
N ASP A 146 3.74 7.39 13.28
CA ASP A 146 2.55 7.98 12.67
C ASP A 146 2.66 7.97 11.14
N TRP A 147 3.80 8.38 10.58
CA TRP A 147 4.03 8.34 9.13
C TRP A 147 4.08 6.93 8.56
N PHE A 148 4.61 5.97 9.33
CA PHE A 148 4.60 4.56 8.95
C PHE A 148 3.19 3.96 8.98
N MET A 149 2.34 4.44 9.90
CA MET A 149 0.92 4.12 9.91
C MET A 149 0.22 4.73 8.69
N PHE A 150 0.41 6.02 8.40
CA PHE A 150 -0.20 6.63 7.22
C PHE A 150 0.18 5.92 5.92
N CYS A 151 1.46 5.57 5.71
CA CYS A 151 1.87 4.83 4.52
C CYS A 151 1.25 3.43 4.44
N ARG A 152 1.07 2.77 5.58
CA ARG A 152 0.43 1.46 5.65
C ARG A 152 -1.08 1.55 5.45
N ASP A 153 -1.73 2.61 5.88
CA ASP A 153 -3.15 2.84 5.62
C ASP A 153 -3.42 2.94 4.12
N ILE A 154 -2.49 3.50 3.34
CA ILE A 154 -2.53 3.44 1.86
C ILE A 154 -2.60 1.99 1.37
N CYS A 155 -1.77 1.10 1.92
CA CYS A 155 -1.78 -0.31 1.56
C CYS A 155 -3.08 -1.00 1.95
N VAL A 156 -3.63 -0.69 3.13
CA VAL A 156 -4.90 -1.24 3.61
C VAL A 156 -6.03 -0.85 2.66
N GLU A 157 -6.13 0.43 2.34
CA GLU A 157 -7.14 0.95 1.42
C GLU A 157 -6.97 0.35 0.02
N TRP A 158 -5.73 0.24 -0.47
CA TRP A 158 -5.46 -0.40 -1.74
C TRP A 158 -5.94 -1.85 -1.77
N ILE A 159 -5.60 -2.64 -0.76
CA ILE A 159 -6.04 -4.04 -0.64
C ILE A 159 -7.56 -4.10 -0.58
N PHE A 160 -8.19 -3.28 0.24
CA PHE A 160 -9.65 -3.25 0.36
C PHE A 160 -10.35 -2.97 -0.98
N ASN A 161 -9.81 -2.05 -1.79
CA ASN A 161 -10.42 -1.63 -3.05
C ASN A 161 -10.02 -2.47 -4.28
N HIS A 162 -8.91 -3.22 -4.23
CA HIS A 162 -8.35 -3.93 -5.39
C HIS A 162 -8.26 -5.45 -5.22
N SER A 163 -8.58 -5.96 -4.03
CA SER A 163 -8.67 -7.40 -3.81
C SER A 163 -9.77 -8.01 -4.66
N VAL A 164 -9.38 -8.94 -5.54
CA VAL A 164 -10.28 -9.71 -6.40
C VAL A 164 -9.95 -11.20 -6.28
N PRO A 165 -10.90 -12.10 -6.60
CA PRO A 165 -10.61 -13.52 -6.70
C PRO A 165 -9.48 -13.79 -7.69
N ILE A 166 -8.61 -14.74 -7.34
CA ILE A 166 -7.39 -15.11 -8.09
C ILE A 166 -7.57 -16.42 -8.86
N GLY A 167 -6.65 -16.72 -9.77
CA GLY A 167 -6.70 -17.94 -10.58
C GLY A 167 -7.72 -17.85 -11.71
N GLY A 168 -8.36 -18.98 -12.02
CA GLY A 168 -9.30 -19.16 -13.11
C GLY A 168 -8.62 -19.77 -14.33
N VAL A 169 -8.96 -19.26 -15.51
CA VAL A 169 -8.41 -19.70 -16.78
C VAL A 169 -7.70 -18.54 -17.44
N ASP A 170 -6.52 -18.81 -18.00
CA ASP A 170 -5.75 -17.83 -18.75
C ASP A 170 -6.54 -17.40 -20.01
N PRO A 171 -6.79 -16.10 -20.21
CA PRO A 171 -7.68 -15.63 -21.28
C PRO A 171 -7.09 -15.81 -22.69
N VAL A 172 -5.79 -16.05 -22.80
CA VAL A 172 -5.09 -16.21 -24.09
C VAL A 172 -4.98 -17.68 -24.47
N THR A 173 -4.55 -18.51 -23.51
CA THR A 173 -4.24 -19.93 -23.75
C THR A 173 -5.41 -20.86 -23.42
N GLY A 174 -6.39 -20.41 -22.64
CA GLY A 174 -7.46 -21.27 -22.13
C GLY A 174 -6.98 -22.29 -21.07
N ALA A 175 -5.72 -22.19 -20.61
CA ALA A 175 -5.16 -23.10 -19.62
C ALA A 175 -5.53 -22.69 -18.19
N PRO A 176 -5.75 -23.63 -17.27
CA PRO A 176 -5.95 -23.34 -15.85
C PRO A 176 -4.78 -22.56 -15.24
N LEU A 177 -5.08 -21.44 -14.59
CA LEU A 177 -4.11 -20.72 -13.76
C LEU A 177 -3.87 -21.51 -12.47
N THR A 178 -2.60 -21.55 -12.04
CA THR A 178 -2.21 -22.30 -10.85
C THR A 178 -2.20 -21.43 -9.60
N VAL A 179 -2.99 -21.84 -8.60
CA VAL A 179 -3.05 -21.23 -7.28
C VAL A 179 -2.53 -22.23 -6.24
N GLU A 180 -1.53 -21.83 -5.46
CA GLU A 180 -1.06 -22.60 -4.31
C GLU A 180 -1.75 -22.08 -3.05
N ILE A 181 -2.28 -22.99 -2.22
CA ILE A 181 -3.01 -22.66 -0.98
C ILE A 181 -2.37 -23.42 0.18
N ASP A 182 -2.22 -22.74 1.31
CA ASP A 182 -1.69 -23.29 2.56
C ASP A 182 -2.18 -22.46 3.76
N GLU A 183 -2.02 -22.99 4.97
CA GLU A 183 -2.34 -22.32 6.22
C GLU A 183 -1.10 -22.06 7.06
N SER A 184 -1.02 -20.87 7.63
CA SER A 184 0.08 -20.49 8.50
C SER A 184 -0.38 -20.01 9.86
N LEU A 185 0.26 -20.56 10.89
CA LEU A 185 0.12 -20.06 12.26
C LEU A 185 1.07 -18.89 12.52
N PHE A 186 0.50 -17.78 12.98
CA PHE A 186 1.23 -16.62 13.48
C PHE A 186 1.23 -16.62 15.02
N PHE A 187 2.23 -15.95 15.59
CA PHE A 187 2.43 -15.83 17.05
C PHE A 187 2.63 -17.15 17.81
N LYS A 188 3.02 -18.22 17.11
CA LYS A 188 3.43 -19.47 17.75
C LYS A 188 4.64 -19.22 18.66
N MET A 189 4.47 -19.44 19.96
CA MET A 189 5.57 -19.38 20.91
C MET A 189 6.61 -20.47 20.62
N LYS A 190 7.89 -20.09 20.56
CA LYS A 190 8.98 -21.06 20.40
C LYS A 190 9.18 -21.77 21.74
N HIS A 191 9.07 -23.10 21.75
CA HIS A 191 9.22 -23.93 22.95
C HIS A 191 8.27 -23.58 24.13
N ASN A 192 7.10 -22.99 23.85
CA ASN A 192 6.18 -22.50 24.89
C ASN A 192 6.83 -21.51 25.89
N ARG A 193 7.86 -20.77 25.46
CA ARG A 193 8.53 -19.73 26.26
C ARG A 193 8.23 -18.34 25.69
N GLY A 194 8.03 -17.36 26.57
CA GLY A 194 7.71 -15.97 26.23
C GLY A 194 6.34 -15.53 26.73
N ALA A 195 5.97 -14.28 26.47
CA ALA A 195 4.64 -13.78 26.80
C ALA A 195 3.57 -14.45 25.91
N PRO A 196 2.48 -14.99 26.48
CA PRO A 196 1.42 -15.61 25.71
C PRO A 196 0.72 -14.55 24.87
N ARG A 197 0.61 -14.82 23.57
CA ARG A 197 -0.14 -14.02 22.59
C ARG A 197 -1.15 -14.92 21.89
N PRO A 198 -2.38 -14.46 21.60
CA PRO A 198 -3.35 -15.24 20.84
C PRO A 198 -2.73 -15.69 19.52
N GLN A 199 -2.78 -17.01 19.27
CA GLN A 199 -2.31 -17.56 18.01
C GLN A 199 -3.38 -17.31 16.95
N LYS A 200 -2.96 -16.90 15.76
CA LYS A 200 -3.86 -16.64 14.63
C LYS A 200 -3.54 -17.57 13.48
N TRP A 201 -4.55 -18.31 13.02
CA TRP A 201 -4.46 -19.10 11.80
C TRP A 201 -4.85 -18.24 10.61
N ILE A 202 -4.00 -18.23 9.60
CA ILE A 202 -4.24 -17.49 8.37
C ILE A 202 -4.26 -18.49 7.22
N LEU A 203 -5.37 -18.51 6.48
CA LEU A 203 -5.45 -19.17 5.18
C LEU A 203 -4.89 -18.19 4.13
N GLY A 204 -3.98 -18.65 3.29
CA GLY A 204 -3.41 -17.83 2.22
C GLY A 204 -3.34 -18.58 0.90
N GLY A 205 -3.57 -17.83 -0.17
CA GLY A 205 -3.45 -18.34 -1.54
C GLY A 205 -2.61 -17.40 -2.40
N VAL A 206 -1.78 -17.98 -3.27
CA VAL A 206 -0.92 -17.23 -4.20
C VAL A 206 -1.04 -17.81 -5.60
N GLU A 207 -1.35 -16.94 -6.57
CA GLU A 207 -1.27 -17.29 -7.97
C GLU A 207 0.18 -17.24 -8.44
N ARG A 208 0.68 -18.34 -9.02
CA ARG A 208 2.12 -18.51 -9.28
C ARG A 208 2.72 -17.44 -10.19
N VAL A 209 1.99 -17.04 -11.24
CA VAL A 209 2.49 -16.17 -12.31
C VAL A 209 2.29 -14.70 -11.94
N SER A 210 1.05 -14.25 -11.74
CA SER A 210 0.75 -12.83 -11.48
C SER A 210 1.13 -12.35 -10.08
N LYS A 211 1.43 -13.26 -9.15
CA LYS A 211 1.67 -12.97 -7.73
C LYS A 211 0.49 -12.35 -6.98
N LYS A 212 -0.70 -12.30 -7.59
CA LYS A 212 -1.94 -11.99 -6.87
C LYS A 212 -2.11 -12.98 -5.72
N CYS A 213 -2.53 -12.48 -4.57
CA CYS A 213 -2.62 -13.27 -3.35
C CYS A 213 -3.74 -12.77 -2.44
N PHE A 214 -4.12 -13.62 -1.49
CA PHE A 214 -5.01 -13.27 -0.39
C PHE A 214 -4.49 -13.86 0.92
N MET A 215 -4.88 -13.25 2.04
CA MET A 215 -4.62 -13.72 3.40
C MET A 215 -5.87 -13.46 4.22
N VAL A 216 -6.46 -14.50 4.80
CA VAL A 216 -7.70 -14.42 5.57
C VAL A 216 -7.50 -15.11 6.91
N GLU A 217 -7.81 -14.42 8.01
CA GLU A 217 -7.82 -15.02 9.34
C GLU A 217 -8.99 -16.01 9.47
N VAL A 218 -8.70 -17.18 10.05
CA VAL A 218 -9.68 -18.25 10.23
C VAL A 218 -9.63 -18.78 11.66
N ASP A 219 -10.80 -19.06 12.23
CA ASP A 219 -10.90 -19.63 13.58
C ASP A 219 -10.57 -21.13 13.60
N ARG A 220 -10.86 -21.83 12.50
CA ARG A 220 -10.69 -23.28 12.35
C ARG A 220 -10.10 -23.62 10.97
N ARG A 221 -9.42 -24.77 10.89
CA ARG A 221 -8.81 -25.32 9.68
C ARG A 221 -9.51 -26.58 9.18
N ASP A 222 -10.82 -26.62 9.33
CA ASP A 222 -11.69 -27.68 8.82
C ASP A 222 -12.24 -27.32 7.44
N ALA A 223 -12.73 -28.32 6.70
CA ALA A 223 -13.23 -28.12 5.34
C ALA A 223 -14.42 -27.12 5.31
N ASP A 224 -15.30 -27.19 6.30
CA ASP A 224 -16.48 -26.32 6.43
C ASP A 224 -16.10 -24.83 6.56
N THR A 225 -14.94 -24.52 7.15
CA THR A 225 -14.43 -23.16 7.28
C THR A 225 -13.61 -22.74 6.06
N LEU A 226 -12.70 -23.60 5.60
CA LEU A 226 -11.73 -23.24 4.57
C LEU A 226 -12.33 -23.21 3.15
N MET A 227 -13.19 -24.18 2.81
CA MET A 227 -13.69 -24.31 1.45
C MET A 227 -14.55 -23.12 0.98
N PRO A 228 -15.46 -22.55 1.79
CA PRO A 228 -16.21 -21.36 1.40
C PRO A 228 -15.29 -20.16 1.10
N ILE A 229 -14.22 -19.99 1.89
CA ILE A 229 -13.24 -18.91 1.69
C ILE A 229 -12.46 -19.16 0.39
N ILE A 230 -12.03 -20.40 0.13
CA ILE A 230 -11.37 -20.76 -1.13
C ILE A 230 -12.30 -20.48 -2.32
N GLN A 231 -13.58 -20.82 -2.22
CA GLN A 231 -14.55 -20.56 -3.28
C GLN A 231 -14.81 -19.06 -3.51
N GLN A 232 -14.73 -18.25 -2.46
CA GLN A 232 -14.83 -16.80 -2.57
C GLN A 232 -13.60 -16.20 -3.25
N TRP A 233 -12.41 -16.72 -2.96
CA TRP A 233 -11.14 -16.10 -3.38
C TRP A 233 -10.46 -16.76 -4.57
N VAL A 234 -10.87 -17.95 -4.98
CA VAL A 234 -10.26 -18.70 -6.08
C VAL A 234 -11.31 -18.99 -7.14
N LEU A 235 -11.08 -18.46 -8.33
CA LEU A 235 -12.01 -18.57 -9.46
C LEU A 235 -12.16 -20.04 -9.91
N PRO A 236 -13.38 -20.47 -10.29
CA PRO A 236 -13.61 -21.76 -10.93
C PRO A 236 -12.71 -21.97 -12.16
N GLY A 237 -12.36 -23.23 -12.44
CA GLY A 237 -11.45 -23.62 -13.52
C GLY A 237 -9.97 -23.55 -13.15
N SER A 238 -9.63 -23.06 -11.96
CA SER A 238 -8.24 -23.02 -11.45
C SER A 238 -7.65 -24.41 -11.28
N ARG A 239 -6.33 -24.51 -11.45
CA ARG A 239 -5.53 -25.61 -10.91
C ARG A 239 -5.09 -25.25 -9.50
N VAL A 240 -5.55 -25.99 -8.50
CA VAL A 240 -5.26 -25.70 -7.10
C VAL A 240 -4.27 -26.72 -6.55
N ILE A 241 -3.20 -26.25 -5.91
CA ILE A 241 -2.18 -27.09 -5.28
C ILE A 241 -2.15 -26.84 -3.79
N THR A 242 -2.31 -27.90 -3.00
CA THR A 242 -2.22 -27.87 -1.54
C THR A 242 -1.30 -28.97 -1.02
N ASP A 243 -1.06 -28.98 0.28
CA ASP A 243 -0.56 -30.18 0.95
C ASP A 243 -1.65 -31.28 1.03
N GLN A 244 -1.35 -32.38 1.72
CA GLN A 244 -2.29 -33.48 1.96
C GLN A 244 -3.12 -33.32 3.24
N TRP A 245 -3.40 -32.09 3.68
CA TRP A 245 -4.22 -31.86 4.86
C TRP A 245 -5.64 -32.41 4.69
N GLY A 246 -6.19 -32.97 5.77
CA GLY A 246 -7.47 -33.66 5.75
C GLY A 246 -8.65 -32.78 5.33
N ALA A 247 -8.60 -31.47 5.59
CA ALA A 247 -9.63 -30.54 5.13
C ALA A 247 -9.70 -30.42 3.60
N TYR A 248 -8.57 -30.58 2.91
CA TYR A 248 -8.50 -30.51 1.45
C TYR A 248 -8.84 -31.85 0.80
N MET A 249 -8.32 -32.94 1.35
CA MET A 249 -8.48 -34.29 0.80
C MET A 249 -9.79 -34.99 1.18
N GLY A 250 -10.46 -34.50 2.22
CA GLY A 250 -11.71 -35.10 2.73
C GLY A 250 -12.89 -34.92 1.79
N ALA A 251 -13.97 -35.68 2.02
CA ALA A 251 -15.16 -35.67 1.16
C ALA A 251 -15.84 -34.30 1.03
N GLN A 252 -15.67 -33.40 2.00
CA GLN A 252 -16.18 -32.02 1.98
C GLN A 252 -15.19 -31.02 1.33
N GLY A 253 -13.95 -31.45 1.07
CA GLY A 253 -12.88 -30.65 0.47
C GLY A 253 -12.94 -30.62 -1.06
N PHE A 254 -11.78 -30.66 -1.73
CA PHE A 254 -11.71 -30.64 -3.19
C PHE A 254 -12.44 -31.78 -3.91
N PRO A 255 -12.56 -33.01 -3.36
CA PRO A 255 -13.39 -34.06 -3.97
C PRO A 255 -14.86 -33.68 -4.19
N ALA A 256 -15.44 -32.81 -3.35
CA ALA A 256 -16.80 -32.29 -3.52
C ALA A 256 -16.87 -31.05 -4.43
N ASN A 257 -15.74 -30.58 -4.96
CA ASN A 257 -15.62 -29.31 -5.66
C ASN A 257 -15.02 -29.52 -7.07
N PRO A 258 -15.79 -30.11 -8.01
CA PRO A 258 -15.30 -30.46 -9.34
C PRO A 258 -14.96 -29.25 -10.22
N GLN A 259 -15.26 -28.04 -9.77
CA GLN A 259 -14.89 -26.80 -10.44
C GLN A 259 -13.38 -26.49 -10.37
N TYR A 260 -12.61 -27.22 -9.57
CA TYR A 260 -11.16 -27.07 -9.45
C TYR A 260 -10.44 -28.33 -9.91
N THR A 261 -9.31 -28.16 -10.59
CA THR A 261 -8.35 -29.24 -10.80
C THR A 261 -7.41 -29.28 -9.62
N HIS A 262 -7.71 -30.12 -8.62
CA HIS A 262 -6.91 -30.23 -7.40
C HIS A 262 -5.74 -31.20 -7.54
N VAL A 263 -4.59 -30.80 -7.02
CA VAL A 263 -3.38 -31.62 -6.92
C VAL A 263 -2.79 -31.44 -5.53
N SER A 264 -2.41 -32.54 -4.87
CA SER A 264 -1.81 -32.50 -3.53
C SER A 264 -0.32 -32.83 -3.56
N VAL A 265 0.48 -32.19 -2.70
CA VAL A 265 1.90 -32.51 -2.47
C VAL A 265 2.05 -33.27 -1.15
N ASN A 266 2.75 -34.41 -1.17
CA ASN A 266 3.11 -35.12 0.06
C ASN A 266 4.48 -34.67 0.59
N HIS A 267 4.47 -33.71 1.51
CA HIS A 267 5.66 -33.15 2.16
C HIS A 267 6.46 -34.13 3.03
N THR A 268 5.92 -35.33 3.33
CA THR A 268 6.65 -36.37 4.06
C THR A 268 7.60 -37.15 3.15
N LEU A 269 7.28 -37.21 1.85
CA LEU A 269 8.05 -37.98 0.87
C LEU A 269 8.93 -37.07 0.01
N HIS A 270 8.36 -36.00 -0.57
CA HIS A 270 9.04 -35.15 -1.53
C HIS A 270 8.59 -33.68 -1.45
N PHE A 271 9.52 -32.74 -1.59
CA PHE A 271 9.24 -31.28 -1.65
C PHE A 271 8.76 -30.82 -3.04
N VAL A 272 9.08 -31.62 -4.07
CA VAL A 272 8.65 -31.47 -5.46
C VAL A 272 8.33 -32.88 -5.94
N ASP A 273 7.20 -33.07 -6.62
CA ASP A 273 6.85 -34.41 -7.12
C ASP A 273 7.96 -34.94 -8.06
N PRO A 274 8.49 -36.15 -7.83
CA PRO A 274 9.59 -36.70 -8.64
C PRO A 274 9.23 -36.90 -10.11
N ASN A 275 7.94 -37.09 -10.41
CA ASN A 275 7.42 -37.40 -11.74
C ASN A 275 6.92 -36.13 -12.46
N ASP A 276 6.45 -35.12 -11.71
CA ASP A 276 6.06 -33.82 -12.25
C ASP A 276 6.58 -32.65 -11.41
N ARG A 277 7.65 -32.02 -11.89
CA ARG A 277 8.31 -30.89 -11.21
C ARG A 277 7.42 -29.65 -11.07
N THR A 278 6.27 -29.59 -11.74
CA THR A 278 5.31 -28.50 -11.58
C THR A 278 4.43 -28.65 -10.34
N ILE A 279 4.44 -29.80 -9.66
CA ILE A 279 3.64 -30.07 -8.47
C ILE A 279 4.50 -29.80 -7.21
N HIS A 280 4.29 -28.63 -6.62
CA HIS A 280 4.94 -28.18 -5.39
C HIS A 280 4.18 -26.99 -4.76
N THR A 281 4.45 -26.69 -3.50
CA THR A 281 3.90 -25.53 -2.76
C THR A 281 4.99 -24.49 -2.40
N ASN A 282 6.14 -24.54 -3.08
CA ASN A 282 7.27 -23.64 -2.83
C ASN A 282 6.92 -22.14 -2.90
N THR A 283 5.94 -21.75 -3.73
CA THR A 283 5.56 -20.34 -3.88
C THR A 283 4.86 -19.85 -2.62
N VAL A 284 3.89 -20.62 -2.12
CA VAL A 284 3.15 -20.30 -0.89
C VAL A 284 4.02 -20.47 0.35
N GLU A 285 4.92 -21.46 0.39
CA GLU A 285 5.94 -21.57 1.45
C GLU A 285 6.86 -20.33 1.50
N GLY A 286 7.32 -19.87 0.33
CA GLY A 286 8.06 -18.63 0.18
C GLY A 286 7.26 -17.42 0.65
N PHE A 287 5.99 -17.33 0.28
CA PHE A 287 5.07 -16.28 0.71
C PHE A 287 4.97 -16.20 2.24
N TRP A 288 4.78 -17.34 2.92
CA TRP A 288 4.76 -17.40 4.38
C TRP A 288 6.11 -17.04 5.01
N SER A 289 7.21 -17.49 4.41
CA SER A 289 8.56 -17.18 4.90
C SER A 289 8.81 -15.67 4.91
N HIS A 290 8.51 -14.99 3.81
CA HIS A 290 8.67 -13.53 3.67
C HIS A 290 7.72 -12.77 4.60
N SER A 291 6.45 -13.19 4.69
CA SER A 291 5.46 -12.59 5.60
C SER A 291 5.95 -12.64 7.04
N LYS A 292 6.33 -13.83 7.53
CA LYS A 292 6.82 -14.02 8.90
C LYS A 292 8.16 -13.33 9.14
N GLN A 293 9.02 -13.18 8.13
CA GLN A 293 10.27 -12.43 8.27
C GLN A 293 9.99 -10.97 8.61
N LYS A 294 8.99 -10.33 7.99
CA LYS A 294 8.58 -8.96 8.33
C LYS A 294 8.18 -8.85 9.80
N PHE A 295 7.33 -9.75 10.29
CA PHE A 295 6.93 -9.77 11.71
C PHE A 295 8.11 -9.98 12.67
N ARG A 296 9.10 -10.81 12.29
CA ARG A 296 10.31 -11.01 13.09
C ARG A 296 11.18 -9.75 13.14
N LYS A 297 11.33 -9.02 12.03
CA LYS A 297 12.11 -7.76 11.98
C LYS A 297 11.56 -6.71 12.94
N MET A 298 10.25 -6.67 13.13
CA MET A 298 9.58 -5.71 14.02
C MET A 298 9.75 -6.01 15.51
N ARG A 299 10.26 -7.20 15.88
CA ARG A 299 10.48 -7.62 17.28
C ARG A 299 9.24 -7.52 18.17
N GLY A 300 8.05 -7.69 17.58
CA GLY A 300 6.76 -7.54 18.25
C GLY A 300 5.88 -6.54 17.52
N THR A 301 4.58 -6.74 17.58
CA THR A 301 3.57 -5.84 17.00
C THR A 301 2.37 -5.79 17.93
N CYS A 302 1.64 -4.69 17.94
CA CYS A 302 0.33 -4.66 18.59
C CYS A 302 -0.64 -5.60 17.85
N ASP A 303 -1.46 -6.35 18.59
CA ASP A 303 -2.52 -7.20 18.01
C ASP A 303 -3.52 -6.40 17.19
N ALA A 304 -3.83 -5.17 17.61
CA ALA A 304 -4.80 -4.30 16.95
C ALA A 304 -4.40 -3.88 15.52
N HIS A 305 -3.13 -4.07 15.12
CA HIS A 305 -2.65 -3.71 13.79
C HIS A 305 -2.26 -4.92 12.96
N PHE A 306 -2.53 -6.14 13.43
CA PHE A 306 -2.12 -7.35 12.72
C PHE A 306 -2.62 -7.37 11.26
N ASP A 307 -3.89 -7.02 11.04
CA ASP A 307 -4.50 -7.02 9.71
C ASP A 307 -3.87 -5.99 8.77
N SER A 308 -3.51 -4.81 9.29
CA SER A 308 -2.83 -3.79 8.49
C SER A 308 -1.41 -4.19 8.10
N TYR A 309 -0.72 -5.00 8.92
CA TYR A 309 0.55 -5.62 8.53
C TYR A 309 0.38 -6.70 7.45
N LEU A 310 -0.69 -7.49 7.50
CA LEU A 310 -1.00 -8.45 6.43
C LEU A 310 -1.30 -7.72 5.12
N ALA A 311 -2.09 -6.64 5.17
CA ALA A 311 -2.38 -5.80 4.02
C ALA A 311 -1.11 -5.16 3.44
N GLU A 312 -0.25 -4.59 4.27
CA GLU A 312 1.05 -4.06 3.85
C GLU A 312 1.91 -5.15 3.16
N PHE A 313 1.93 -6.35 3.72
CA PHE A 313 2.68 -7.46 3.14
C PHE A 313 2.11 -7.87 1.77
N MET A 314 0.79 -8.05 1.65
CA MET A 314 0.15 -8.39 0.38
C MET A 314 0.40 -7.31 -0.69
N PHE A 315 0.25 -6.03 -0.31
CA PHE A 315 0.54 -4.91 -1.20
C PHE A 315 1.97 -4.95 -1.73
N ARG A 316 2.96 -5.11 -0.84
CA ARG A 316 4.37 -5.22 -1.21
C ARG A 316 4.68 -6.48 -2.02
N TYR A 317 3.99 -7.60 -1.76
CA TYR A 317 4.18 -8.84 -2.50
C TYR A 317 3.68 -8.74 -3.95
N MET A 318 2.57 -8.04 -4.18
CA MET A 318 2.00 -7.81 -5.51
C MET A 318 2.76 -6.73 -6.31
N HIS A 319 3.43 -5.79 -5.63
CA HIS A 319 4.30 -4.81 -6.28
C HIS A 319 5.76 -5.29 -6.23
N VAL A 320 6.17 -6.13 -7.18
CA VAL A 320 7.45 -6.88 -7.10
C VAL A 320 8.69 -5.97 -7.16
N ASP A 321 8.65 -4.89 -7.94
CA ASP A 321 9.78 -3.97 -8.08
C ASP A 321 9.88 -3.00 -6.90
N ARG A 322 10.79 -3.28 -5.96
CA ARG A 322 10.99 -2.42 -4.78
C ARG A 322 11.42 -1.01 -5.12
N ALA A 323 12.07 -0.79 -6.26
CA ALA A 323 12.53 0.55 -6.64
C ALA A 323 11.36 1.48 -6.95
N THR A 324 10.17 0.96 -7.29
CA THR A 324 8.98 1.76 -7.60
C THR A 324 8.08 2.02 -6.41
N TRP A 325 8.29 1.37 -5.26
CA TRP A 325 7.39 1.48 -4.11
C TRP A 325 7.15 2.92 -3.64
N PHE A 326 8.17 3.77 -3.68
CA PHE A 326 8.01 5.19 -3.38
C PHE A 326 7.00 5.86 -4.30
N GLY A 327 7.16 5.70 -5.61
CA GLY A 327 6.26 6.24 -6.61
C GLY A 327 4.85 5.65 -6.51
N VAL A 328 4.73 4.33 -6.30
CA VAL A 328 3.44 3.65 -6.11
C VAL A 328 2.68 4.20 -4.89
N ILE A 329 3.35 4.42 -3.76
CA ILE A 329 2.72 5.02 -2.57
C ILE A 329 2.23 6.44 -2.87
N LEU A 330 3.06 7.26 -3.52
CA LEU A 330 2.68 8.62 -3.90
C LEU A 330 1.51 8.63 -4.90
N TYR A 331 1.48 7.69 -5.84
CA TYR A 331 0.35 7.51 -6.75
C TYR A 331 -0.94 7.29 -5.96
N TRP A 332 -0.96 6.32 -5.05
CA TRP A 332 -2.18 6.00 -4.30
C TRP A 332 -2.58 7.09 -3.30
N ILE A 333 -1.63 7.88 -2.78
CA ILE A 333 -1.93 9.10 -2.02
C ILE A 333 -2.80 10.09 -2.83
N THR A 334 -2.60 10.17 -4.15
CA THR A 334 -3.38 11.07 -5.01
C THR A 334 -4.75 10.53 -5.45
N HIS A 335 -5.10 9.28 -5.09
CA HIS A 335 -6.32 8.60 -5.53
C HIS A 335 -7.20 8.11 -4.35
N GLN A 336 -7.06 8.71 -3.17
CA GLN A 336 -7.96 8.51 -2.02
C GLN A 336 -9.26 9.30 -2.12
#